data_AF-A0A9W6GPW3-F1
#
_entry.id   AF-A0A9W6GPW3-F1
#
_cell.length_a   1.000
_cell.length_b   1.000
_cell.length_c   1.000
_cell.angle_alpha   90.00
_cell.angle_beta   90.00
_cell.angle_gamma   90.00
#
_symmetry.space_group_name_H-M   'P 1'
#
loop_
_entity.id
_entity.type
_entity.pdbx_description
1 polymer ?
#
loop_
_entity_poly.entity_id
_entity_poly.type
_entity_poly.pdbx_seq_one_letter_code
_entity_poly.pdbx_strand_id
1 'polypeptide(L)' 'MDNSEKKPDKSSWAIGGGLLLGLGVGFFFLDRSALYFVGSLIAGLGVGLITAAVISRSD' A
#
# COMPACT_ATOMS: atom_id res chain seq x y z
N MET A 1 -18.27 26.73 -9.65
CA MET A 1 -17.23 25.74 -9.32
C MET A 1 -17.92 24.41 -9.11
N ASP A 2 -17.59 23.41 -9.92
CA ASP A 2 -18.05 22.04 -9.73
C ASP A 2 -17.32 21.44 -8.51
N ASN A 3 -18.03 21.32 -7.39
CA ASN A 3 -17.57 20.57 -6.22
C ASN A 3 -17.83 19.09 -6.51
N SER A 4 -17.06 18.53 -7.44
CA SER A 4 -16.95 17.08 -7.55
C SER A 4 -16.23 16.57 -6.31
N GLU A 5 -17.01 16.22 -5.28
CA GLU A 5 -16.55 15.39 -4.18
C GLU A 5 -16.08 14.05 -4.77
N LYS A 6 -14.81 14.00 -5.21
CA LYS A 6 -14.16 12.76 -5.63
C LYS A 6 -14.20 11.84 -4.43
N LYS A 7 -15.11 10.86 -4.46
CA LYS A 7 -15.10 9.75 -3.51
C LYS A 7 -13.67 9.25 -3.45
N PRO A 8 -13.04 9.19 -2.26
CA PRO A 8 -11.64 8.82 -2.16
C PRO A 8 -11.46 7.46 -2.83
N ASP A 9 -10.64 7.42 -3.88
CA ASP A 9 -10.41 6.21 -4.67
C ASP A 9 -9.94 5.11 -3.71
N LYS A 10 -10.84 4.18 -3.42
CA LYS A 10 -10.66 3.14 -2.40
C LYS A 10 -9.43 2.27 -2.72
N SER A 11 -9.14 2.13 -4.01
CA SER A 11 -7.93 1.54 -4.58
C SER A 11 -6.66 2.33 -4.23
N SER A 12 -6.68 3.66 -4.32
CA SER A 12 -5.54 4.52 -3.94
C SER A 12 -5.23 4.41 -2.45
N TRP A 13 -6.27 4.34 -1.61
CA TRP A 13 -6.13 4.14 -0.17
C TRP A 13 -5.61 2.74 0.19
N ALA A 14 -6.00 1.70 -0.55
CA ALA A 14 -5.48 0.35 -0.40
C ALA A 14 -3.98 0.23 -0.77
N ILE A 15 -3.54 0.91 -1.83
CA ILE A 15 -2.11 0.96 -2.22
C ILE A 15 -1.30 1.71 -1.16
N GLY A 16 -1.78 2.87 -0.72
CA GLY A 16 -1.15 3.67 0.33
C GLY A 16 -1.06 2.91 1.67
N GLY A 17 -2.13 2.19 2.04
CA GLY A 17 -2.16 1.37 3.25
C GLY A 17 -1.22 0.17 3.20
N GLY A 18 -1.15 -0.53 2.06
CA GLY A 18 -0.20 -1.64 1.86
C GLY A 18 1.27 -1.19 1.93
N LEU A 19 1.58 -0.04 1.32
CA LEU A 19 2.88 0.63 1.45
C LEU A 19 3.21 0.95 2.91
N LEU A 20 2.27 1.57 3.63
CA LEU A 20 2.49 1.99 5.02
C LEU A 20 2.72 0.79 5.94
N LEU A 21 2.01 -0.32 5.71
CA LEU A 21 2.26 -1.58 6.42
C LEU A 21 3.64 -2.15 6.10
N GLY A 22 4.01 -2.20 4.81
CA GLY A 22 5.34 -2.68 4.39
C GLY A 22 6.48 -1.84 4.97
N LEU A 23 6.27 -0.52 5.06
CA LEU A 23 7.24 0.45 5.59
C LEU A 23 7.34 0.35 7.11
N GLY A 24 6.21 0.21 7.81
CA GLY A 24 6.17 0.01 9.27
C GLY A 24 6.85 -1.30 9.69
N VAL A 25 6.49 -2.42 9.06
CA VAL A 25 7.14 -3.72 9.32
C VAL A 25 8.61 -3.67 8.90
N GLY A 26 8.92 -3.04 7.76
CA GLY A 26 10.27 -2.90 7.24
C GLY A 26 11.19 -2.17 8.21
N PHE A 27 10.74 -1.07 8.81
CA PHE A 27 11.55 -0.30 9.77
C PHE A 27 12.03 -1.14 10.96
N PHE A 28 11.25 -2.13 11.36
CA PHE A 28 11.63 -3.09 12.41
C PHE A 28 12.74 -4.05 11.98
N PHE A 29 12.79 -4.38 10.68
CA PHE A 29 13.82 -5.25 10.08
C PHE A 29 15.09 -4.52 9.63
N LEU A 30 15.07 -3.18 9.64
CA LEU A 30 16.21 -2.35 9.24
C LEU A 30 17.45 -2.62 10.12
N ASP A 31 17.22 -2.95 11.39
CA ASP A 31 18.26 -3.36 12.35
C ASP A 31 19.01 -4.63 11.90
N ARG A 32 18.32 -5.58 11.26
CA ARG A 32 18.92 -6.84 10.82
C ARG A 32 19.66 -6.74 9.49
N SER A 33 19.01 -6.14 8.49
CA SER A 33 19.58 -6.00 7.15
C SER A 33 18.65 -5.21 6.24
N ALA A 34 19.23 -4.28 5.47
CA ALA A 34 18.50 -3.46 4.49
C ALA A 34 17.70 -4.29 3.46
N LEU A 35 18.13 -5.51 3.15
CA LEU A 35 17.41 -6.39 2.24
C LEU A 35 16.05 -6.85 2.79
N TYR A 36 15.92 -7.07 4.10
CA TYR A 36 14.63 -7.42 4.71
C TYR A 36 13.69 -6.21 4.75
N PHE A 37 14.23 -4.99 4.94
CA PHE A 37 13.46 -3.75 4.83
C PHE A 37 12.87 -3.61 3.42
N VAL A 38 13.70 -3.76 2.38
CA VAL A 38 13.26 -3.69 0.99
C VAL A 38 12.27 -4.81 0.67
N GLY A 39 12.51 -6.03 1.17
CA GLY A 39 11.59 -7.15 1.03
C GLY A 39 10.20 -6.88 1.62
N SER A 40 10.15 -6.29 2.82
CA SER A 40 8.90 -5.89 3.48
C SER A 40 8.17 -4.78 2.71
N LEU A 41 8.91 -3.81 2.16
CA LEU A 41 8.32 -2.77 1.29
C LEU A 41 7.70 -3.36 0.02
N ILE A 42 8.43 -4.24 -0.67
CA ILE A 42 7.93 -4.91 -1.87
C ILE A 42 6.72 -5.79 -1.54
N ALA A 43 6.75 -6.51 -0.42
CA ALA A 43 5.64 -7.34 0.04
C ALA A 43 4.39 -6.49 0.36
N GLY A 44 4.55 -5.39 1.11
CA GLY A 44 3.47 -4.47 1.44
C GLY A 44 2.87 -3.79 0.20
N LEU A 45 3.72 -3.35 -0.73
CA LEU A 45 3.30 -2.85 -2.04
C LEU A 45 2.53 -3.90 -2.83
N GLY A 46 3.05 -5.12 -2.93
CA GLY A 46 2.42 -6.22 -3.65
C GLY A 46 1.02 -6.52 -3.12
N VAL A 47 0.87 -6.64 -1.80
CA VAL A 47 -0.43 -6.86 -1.16
C VAL A 47 -1.37 -5.66 -1.37
N GLY A 48 -0.87 -4.43 -1.25
CA GLY A 48 -1.66 -3.20 -1.49
C GLY A 48 -2.17 -3.12 -2.93
N LEU A 49 -1.34 -3.50 -3.92
CA LEU A 49 -1.68 -3.48 -5.33
C LEU A 49 -2.68 -4.58 -5.69
N ILE A 50 -2.51 -5.81 -5.15
CA ILE A 50 -3.49 -6.90 -5.32
C ILE A 50 -4.84 -6.50 -4.75
N THR A 51 -4.84 -5.94 -3.53
CA THR A 51 -6.06 -5.49 -2.86
C THR A 51 -6.75 -4.39 -3.66
N ALA A 52 -5.99 -3.41 -4.13
CA ALA A 52 -6.52 -2.33 -4.97
C ALA A 52 -7.05 -2.84 -6.32
N ALA A 53 -6.40 -3.82 -6.95
CA ALA A 53 -6.89 -4.42 -8.19
C ALA A 53 -8.21 -5.19 -7.99
N VAL A 54 -8.35 -5.91 -6.86
CA VAL A 54 -9.60 -6.60 -6.50
C VAL A 54 -10.72 -5.61 -6.21
N ILE A 55 -10.43 -4.53 -5.48
CA ILE A 55 -11.39 -3.46 -5.19
C ILE A 55 -11.80 -2.74 -6.48
N SER A 56 -10.84 -2.37 -7.33
CA SER A 56 -11.10 -1.72 -8.61
C SER A 56 -11.88 -2.58 -9.60
N ARG A 57 -11.84 -3.91 -9.44
CA ARG A 57 -12.66 -4.83 -10.25
C ARG A 57 -14.09 -4.96 -9.74
N SER A 58 -14.32 -4.60 -8.47
CA SER A 58 -15.61 -4.74 -7.79
C SER A 58 -16.41 -3.43 -7.76
N ASP A 59 -15.84 -2.35 -8.28
CA ASP A 59 -16.48 -1.06 -8.57
C ASP A 59 -16.84 -1.00 -10.07
#